data_AF-A0A653BTI0-F1
#
_entry.id   AF-A0A653BTI0-F1
#
_cell.length_a   1.000
_cell.length_b   1.000
_cell.length_c   1.000
_cell.angle_alpha   90.00
_cell.angle_beta   90.00
_cell.angle_gamma   90.00
#
_symmetry.space_group_name_H-M   'P 1'
#
loop_
_entity.id
_entity.type
_entity.pdbx_description
1 polymer ?
#
loop_
_entity_poly.entity_id
_entity_poly.type
_entity_poly.pdbx_seq_one_letter_code
_entity_poly.pdbx_strand_id
1 'polypeptide(L)'
;MAEHHRKNNKEFIAEIEEEPVVKRLAFLDLVLENSDFTEDELESEVHLFLLAGTETTASALTFVLTVLGVLQDVQQKVYEEMIDAIGPDEIVRPSHLRKLNYTERVIKETLRMFSIATFFSRHVTEDLDL
;
A
#
# COMPACT_ATOMS: atom_id res chain seq x y z
N MET A 1 3.58 -21.55 24.56
CA MET A 1 4.15 -20.56 23.62
C MET A 1 3.10 -19.94 22.70
N ALA A 2 2.04 -20.66 22.30
CA ALA A 2 0.96 -20.14 21.45
C ALA A 2 -0.01 -19.14 22.13
N GLU A 3 -0.11 -19.14 23.46
CA GLU A 3 -1.06 -18.27 24.18
C GLU A 3 -0.57 -16.82 24.34
N HIS A 4 0.75 -16.58 24.29
CA HIS A 4 1.32 -15.24 24.43
C HIS A 4 1.09 -14.39 23.16
N HIS A 5 1.19 -15.00 21.97
CA HIS A 5 0.89 -14.33 20.70
C HIS A 5 -0.60 -13.96 20.53
N ARG A 6 -1.51 -14.73 21.14
CA ARG A 6 -2.96 -14.49 21.03
C ARG A 6 -3.44 -13.30 21.88
N LYS A 7 -2.68 -12.95 22.93
CA LYS A 7 -2.96 -11.82 23.82
C LYS A 7 -2.60 -10.49 23.15
N ASN A 8 -1.42 -10.42 22.54
CA ASN A 8 -0.96 -9.26 21.78
C ASN A 8 -1.90 -8.90 20.61
N ASN A 9 -2.51 -9.90 19.96
CA ASN A 9 -3.43 -9.63 18.84
C ASN A 9 -4.76 -9.00 19.31
N LYS A 10 -5.24 -9.34 20.51
CA LYS A 10 -6.46 -8.73 21.08
C LYS A 10 -6.19 -7.30 21.58
N GLU A 11 -5.03 -7.08 22.18
CA GLU A 11 -4.60 -5.75 22.62
C GLU A 11 -4.35 -4.82 21.42
N PHE A 12 -3.77 -5.34 20.32
CA PHE A 12 -3.63 -4.63 19.05
C PHE A 12 -4.97 -4.21 18.43
N ILE A 13 -5.97 -5.10 18.42
CA ILE A 13 -7.31 -4.77 17.92
C ILE A 13 -7.98 -3.72 18.80
N ALA A 14 -7.85 -3.82 20.13
CA ALA A 14 -8.43 -2.85 21.07
C ALA A 14 -7.81 -1.45 20.94
N GLU A 15 -6.53 -1.35 20.61
CA GLU A 15 -5.83 -0.07 20.44
C GLU A 15 -6.12 0.60 19.08
N ILE A 16 -6.68 -0.14 18.12
CA ILE A 16 -7.24 0.40 16.87
C ILE A 16 -8.65 0.97 17.10
N GLU A 17 -9.37 0.46 18.12
CA GLU A 17 -10.75 0.83 18.43
C GLU A 17 -10.91 2.17 19.21
N GLU A 18 -9.82 2.78 19.71
CA GLU A 18 -9.90 4.08 20.42
C GLU A 18 -10.10 5.30 19.50
N GLU A 19 -9.86 5.17 18.19
CA GLU A 19 -10.35 6.17 17.23
C GLU A 19 -11.84 5.90 16.95
N PRO A 20 -12.70 6.94 16.85
CA PRO A 20 -14.11 6.74 16.57
C PRO A 20 -14.26 5.86 15.32
N VAL A 21 -14.78 4.64 15.49
CA VAL A 21 -14.99 3.67 14.42
C VAL A 21 -16.09 4.20 13.51
N VAL A 22 -15.73 5.12 12.63
CA VAL A 22 -16.50 5.37 11.41
C VAL A 22 -16.61 4.01 10.75
N LYS A 23 -17.84 3.53 10.51
CA LYS A 23 -18.10 2.24 9.86
C LYS A 23 -17.40 2.26 8.49
N ARG A 24 -16.17 1.76 8.43
CA ARG A 24 -15.40 1.65 7.20
C ARG A 24 -15.90 0.38 6.52
N LEU A 25 -16.77 0.59 5.55
CA LEU A 25 -17.22 -0.47 4.66
C LEU A 25 -16.00 -1.03 3.91
N ALA A 26 -15.95 -2.35 3.74
CA ALA A 26 -14.95 -2.95 2.87
C ALA A 26 -15.17 -2.46 1.43
N PHE A 27 -14.14 -2.56 0.58
CA PHE A 27 -14.24 -2.12 -0.82
C PHE A 27 -15.49 -2.68 -1.52
N LEU A 28 -15.77 -3.98 -1.37
CA LEU A 28 -16.94 -4.61 -1.97
C LEU A 28 -18.25 -4.04 -1.43
N ASP A 29 -18.35 -3.80 -0.13
CA ASP A 29 -19.54 -3.22 0.48
C ASP A 29 -19.75 -1.77 -0.01
N LEU A 30 -18.67 -1.00 -0.19
CA LEU A 30 -18.74 0.36 -0.75
C LEU A 30 -19.28 0.36 -2.18
N VAL A 31 -18.79 -0.56 -3.02
CA VAL A 31 -19.25 -0.68 -4.41
C VAL A 31 -20.71 -1.12 -4.44
N LEU A 32 -21.09 -2.10 -3.63
CA LEU A 32 -22.48 -2.57 -3.52
C LEU A 32 -23.46 -1.49 -3.04
N GLU A 33 -23.04 -0.63 -2.10
CA GLU A 33 -23.92 0.43 -1.57
C GLU A 33 -24.01 1.67 -2.49
N ASN A 34 -23.05 1.89 -3.40
CA ASN A 34 -22.89 3.16 -4.12
C ASN A 34 -22.79 3.03 -5.65
N SER A 35 -23.08 1.87 -6.23
CA SER A 35 -23.05 1.68 -7.69
C SER A 35 -24.34 1.03 -8.21
N ASP A 36 -24.70 1.38 -9.44
CA ASP A 36 -25.80 0.74 -10.19
C ASP A 36 -25.27 -0.38 -11.09
N PHE A 37 -24.21 -1.08 -10.67
CA PHE A 37 -23.62 -2.15 -11.48
C PHE A 37 -24.54 -3.36 -11.59
N THR A 38 -24.55 -3.95 -12.78
CA THR A 38 -25.03 -5.31 -12.96
C THR A 38 -24.10 -6.30 -12.26
N GLU A 39 -24.57 -7.53 -12.02
CA GLU A 39 -23.77 -8.58 -11.38
C GLU A 39 -22.48 -8.87 -12.15
N ASP A 40 -22.55 -8.92 -13.49
CA ASP A 40 -21.40 -9.15 -14.37
C ASP A 40 -20.38 -8.00 -14.33
N GLU A 41 -20.85 -6.75 -14.27
CA GLU A 41 -19.99 -5.57 -14.13
C GLU A 41 -19.30 -5.57 -12.76
N LEU A 42 -20.03 -5.89 -11.69
CA LEU A 42 -19.48 -5.98 -10.34
C LEU A 42 -18.37 -7.04 -10.26
N GLU A 43 -18.61 -8.24 -10.80
CA GLU A 43 -17.59 -9.29 -10.86
C GLU A 43 -16.35 -8.82 -11.61
N SER A 44 -16.55 -8.19 -12.76
CA SER A 44 -15.46 -7.68 -13.61
C SER A 44 -14.63 -6.62 -12.90
N GLU A 45 -15.27 -5.65 -12.25
CA GLU A 45 -14.59 -4.59 -11.50
C GLU A 45 -13.82 -5.15 -10.30
N VAL A 46 -14.42 -6.05 -9.52
CA VAL A 46 -13.75 -6.69 -8.38
C VAL A 46 -12.48 -7.42 -8.83
N HIS A 47 -12.55 -8.19 -9.92
CA HIS A 47 -11.38 -8.85 -10.48
C HIS A 47 -10.31 -7.85 -10.95
N LEU A 48 -10.73 -6.75 -11.60
CA LEU A 48 -9.81 -5.71 -12.06
C LEU A 48 -9.07 -5.04 -10.89
N PHE A 49 -9.78 -4.66 -9.81
CA PHE A 49 -9.17 -4.03 -8.64
C PHE A 49 -8.20 -4.96 -7.91
N LEU A 50 -8.54 -6.24 -7.78
CA LEU A 50 -7.64 -7.24 -7.20
C LEU A 50 -6.38 -7.40 -8.02
N LEU A 51 -6.51 -7.56 -9.34
CA LEU A 51 -5.36 -7.69 -10.23
C LEU A 51 -4.46 -6.44 -10.20
N ALA A 52 -5.06 -5.26 -10.35
CA ALA A 52 -4.35 -3.99 -10.38
C ALA A 52 -3.63 -3.73 -9.04
N GLY A 53 -4.28 -4.01 -7.91
CA GLY A 53 -3.72 -3.79 -6.58
C GLY A 53 -2.62 -4.80 -6.22
N THR A 54 -2.77 -6.07 -6.60
CA THR A 54 -1.85 -7.14 -6.21
C THR A 54 -0.57 -7.13 -7.03
N GLU A 55 -0.67 -7.26 -8.36
CA GLU A 55 0.52 -7.48 -9.21
C GLU A 55 1.45 -6.26 -9.22
N THR A 56 0.86 -5.05 -9.27
CA THR A 56 1.66 -3.82 -9.27
C THR A 56 2.36 -3.61 -7.93
N THR A 57 1.64 -3.75 -6.81
CA THR A 57 2.23 -3.54 -5.47
C THR A 57 3.27 -4.62 -5.14
N ALA A 58 3.02 -5.88 -5.50
CA ALA A 58 3.99 -6.96 -5.29
C ALA A 58 5.30 -6.72 -6.07
N SER A 59 5.18 -6.27 -7.32
CA SER A 59 6.33 -5.89 -8.15
C SER A 59 7.08 -4.68 -7.56
N ALA A 60 6.37 -3.65 -7.09
CA ALA A 60 6.97 -2.47 -6.45
C ALA A 60 7.79 -2.88 -5.23
N LEU A 61 7.20 -3.68 -4.34
CA LEU A 61 7.85 -4.15 -3.11
C LEU A 61 9.06 -5.01 -3.42
N THR A 62 8.96 -5.87 -4.45
CA THR A 62 10.09 -6.68 -4.89
C THR A 62 11.28 -5.81 -5.28
N PHE A 63 11.08 -4.77 -6.10
CA PHE A 63 12.16 -3.87 -6.47
C PHE A 63 12.69 -3.06 -5.28
N VAL A 64 11.82 -2.53 -4.43
CA VAL A 64 12.23 -1.74 -3.26
C VAL A 64 13.09 -2.58 -2.32
N LEU A 65 12.64 -3.79 -1.98
CA LEU A 65 13.39 -4.69 -1.11
C LEU A 65 14.71 -5.14 -1.75
N THR A 66 14.73 -5.35 -3.08
CA THR A 66 15.97 -5.67 -3.80
C THR A 66 16.98 -4.51 -3.71
N VAL A 67 16.55 -3.28 -3.95
CA VAL A 67 17.40 -2.08 -3.85
C VAL A 67 17.95 -1.93 -2.43
N LEU A 68 17.11 -2.07 -1.40
CA LEU A 68 17.55 -2.02 -0.01
C LEU A 68 18.53 -3.16 0.35
N GLY A 69 18.33 -4.35 -0.20
CA GLY A 69 19.24 -5.48 -0.01
C GLY A 69 20.62 -5.27 -0.63
N VAL A 70 20.71 -4.52 -1.72
CA VAL A 70 21.99 -4.24 -2.41
C VAL A 70 22.66 -2.96 -1.90
N LEU A 71 21.89 -1.92 -1.57
CA LEU A 71 22.36 -0.61 -1.11
C LEU A 71 22.26 -0.48 0.41
N GLN A 72 23.25 -1.03 1.11
CA GLN A 72 23.27 -1.10 2.57
C GLN A 72 23.27 0.29 3.24
N ASP A 73 23.86 1.30 2.61
CA ASP A 73 23.86 2.68 3.12
C ASP A 73 22.47 3.34 3.05
N VAL A 74 21.68 3.00 2.03
CA VAL A 74 20.28 3.44 1.89
C VAL A 74 19.40 2.69 2.89
N GLN A 75 19.60 1.38 3.03
CA GLN A 75 18.87 0.57 4.01
C GLN A 75 19.10 1.07 5.43
N GLN A 76 20.34 1.39 5.79
CA GLN A 76 20.65 1.92 7.12
C GLN A 76 19.89 3.22 7.42
N LYS A 77 19.81 4.14 6.45
CA LYS A 77 19.05 5.40 6.60
C LYS A 77 17.54 5.18 6.72
N VAL A 78 16.98 4.21 5.98
CA VAL A 78 15.57 3.83 6.14
C VAL A 78 15.32 3.26 7.53
N TYR A 79 16.21 2.40 8.01
CA TYR A 79 16.10 1.82 9.35
C TYR A 79 16.16 2.90 10.44
N GLU A 80 17.14 3.81 10.37
CA GLU A 80 17.25 4.94 11.29
C GLU A 80 15.97 5.80 11.29
N GLU A 81 15.44 6.14 10.12
CA GLU A 81 14.17 6.87 10.03
C GLU A 81 13.01 6.11 10.67
N MET A 82 12.91 4.80 10.48
CA MET A 82 11.87 3.97 11.09
C MET A 82 11.99 3.96 12.62
N ILE A 83 13.21 3.80 13.15
CA ILE A 83 13.46 3.83 14.59
C ILE A 83 13.11 5.20 15.19
N ASP A 84 13.49 6.29 14.53
CA ASP A 84 13.19 7.65 15.00
C ASP A 84 11.68 7.98 14.93
N ALA A 85 11.00 7.50 13.88
CA ALA A 85 9.59 7.81 13.66
C ALA A 85 8.62 6.97 14.50
N ILE A 86 8.95 5.70 14.72
CA ILE A 86 8.07 4.67 15.29
C ILE A 86 8.61 4.19 16.64
N GLY A 87 9.90 3.87 16.73
CA GLY A 87 10.52 3.20 17.89
C GLY A 87 10.81 1.71 17.61
N PRO A 88 11.72 1.08 18.38
CA PRO A 88 12.21 -0.28 18.09
C PRO A 88 11.18 -1.39 18.33
N ASP A 89 10.25 -1.20 19.26
CA ASP A 89 9.29 -2.23 19.69
C ASP A 89 7.83 -1.75 19.56
N GLU A 90 7.62 -0.66 18.83
CA GLU A 90 6.31 -0.01 18.68
C GLU A 90 5.56 -0.54 17.46
N ILE A 91 4.23 -0.52 17.56
CA ILE A 91 3.35 -0.98 16.50
C ILE A 91 3.22 0.12 15.43
N VAL A 92 3.32 -0.26 14.15
CA VAL A 92 3.14 0.68 13.03
C VAL A 92 1.69 1.17 12.99
N ARG A 93 1.51 2.49 13.05
CA ARG A 93 0.21 3.18 12.92
C ARG A 93 0.18 4.08 11.68
N PRO A 94 -1.00 4.36 11.10
CA PRO A 94 -1.12 5.28 9.96
C PRO A 94 -0.54 6.68 10.22
N SER A 95 -0.58 7.16 11.46
CA SER A 95 -0.01 8.45 11.86
C SER A 95 1.51 8.53 11.66
N HIS A 96 2.22 7.38 11.69
CA HIS A 96 3.66 7.31 11.50
C HIS A 96 4.08 7.61 10.05
N LEU A 97 3.23 7.33 9.06
CA LEU A 97 3.55 7.49 7.64
C LEU A 97 4.01 8.91 7.30
N ARG A 98 3.47 9.94 7.99
CA ARG A 98 3.84 11.35 7.78
C ARG A 98 5.30 11.67 8.14
N LYS A 99 5.96 10.80 8.90
CA LYS A 99 7.35 10.95 9.34
C LYS A 99 8.34 10.21 8.43
N LEU A 100 7.87 9.29 7.57
CA LEU A 100 8.70 8.39 6.77
C LEU A 100 9.09 8.98 5.40
N ASN A 101 9.64 10.19 5.40
CA ASN A 101 9.91 10.98 4.19
C ASN A 101 11.08 10.43 3.34
N TYR A 102 12.10 9.87 3.97
CA TYR A 102 13.23 9.21 3.31
C TYR A 102 12.79 7.89 2.68
N THR A 103 12.01 7.09 3.41
CA THR A 103 11.41 5.85 2.92
C THR A 103 10.55 6.12 1.69
N GLU A 104 9.70 7.15 1.71
CA GLU A 104 8.91 7.55 0.55
C GLU A 104 9.80 7.93 -0.66
N ARG A 105 10.89 8.66 -0.42
CA ARG A 105 11.86 8.99 -1.47
C ARG A 105 12.52 7.74 -2.06
N VAL A 106 12.87 6.75 -1.24
CA VAL A 106 13.44 5.48 -1.72
C VAL A 106 12.44 4.72 -2.59
N ILE A 107 11.16 4.65 -2.18
CA ILE A 107 10.10 4.04 -2.99
C ILE A 107 9.97 4.75 -4.33
N LYS A 108 9.88 6.09 -4.32
CA LYS A 108 9.77 6.91 -5.54
C LYS A 108 10.96 6.74 -6.47
N GLU A 109 12.18 6.75 -5.94
CA GLU A 109 13.39 6.58 -6.73
C GLU A 109 13.51 5.17 -7.31
N THR A 110 13.11 4.16 -6.54
CA THR A 110 13.02 2.78 -7.04
C THR A 110 12.04 2.70 -8.21
N LEU A 111 10.85 3.29 -8.11
CA LEU A 111 9.85 3.29 -9.18
C LEU A 111 10.25 4.16 -10.40
N ARG A 112 11.12 5.17 -10.19
CA ARG A 112 11.73 5.93 -11.28
C ARG A 112 12.71 5.07 -12.09
N MET A 113 13.47 4.20 -11.43
CA MET A 113 14.42 3.28 -12.07
C MET A 113 13.74 2.02 -12.64
N PHE A 114 12.79 1.47 -11.90
CA PHE A 114 12.10 0.20 -12.17
C PHE A 114 10.60 0.45 -12.27
N SER A 115 10.18 1.11 -13.35
CA SER A 115 8.77 1.40 -13.58
C SER A 115 7.98 0.14 -13.88
N ILE A 116 6.87 -0.07 -13.15
CA ILE A 116 5.99 -1.24 -13.33
C ILE A 116 5.12 -1.07 -14.58
N ALA A 117 4.61 0.14 -14.81
CA ALA A 117 3.86 0.50 -16.00
C ALA A 117 4.77 1.26 -16.96
N THR A 118 5.36 0.56 -17.93
CA THR A 118 6.35 1.13 -18.86
C THR A 118 5.73 1.89 -20.04
N PHE A 119 4.45 1.68 -20.32
CA PHE A 119 3.76 2.30 -21.45
C PHE A 119 2.31 2.60 -21.11
N PHE A 120 1.81 3.72 -21.66
CA PHE A 120 0.40 4.10 -21.62
C PHE A 120 -0.11 4.24 -23.05
N SER A 121 -1.06 3.38 -23.43
CA SER A 121 -1.68 3.46 -24.76
C SER A 121 -2.80 4.49 -24.78
N ARG A 122 -2.96 5.18 -25.91
CA ARG A 122 -4.09 6.04 -26.24
C ARG A 122 -4.51 5.78 -27.68
N HIS A 123 -5.81 5.80 -27.92
CA HIS A 123 -6.37 5.74 -29.27
C HIS A 123 -6.96 7.11 -29.61
N VAL A 124 -6.54 7.69 -30.72
CA VAL A 124 -6.98 9.00 -31.19
C VAL A 124 -8.31 8.82 -31.92
N THR A 125 -9.37 9.49 -31.45
CA THR A 125 -10.73 9.36 -31.99
C THR A 125 -11.08 10.42 -33.04
N GLU A 126 -10.28 11.48 -33.14
CA GLU A 126 -10.44 12.60 -34.06
C GLU A 126 -9.07 13.23 -34.38
N ASP A 127 -8.97 14.02 -35.44
CA ASP A 127 -7.69 14.63 -35.83
C ASP A 127 -7.09 15.47 -34.69
N LEU A 128 -5.83 15.19 -34.36
CA LEU A 128 -5.10 15.81 -33.26
C LEU A 128 -3.96 16.68 -33.81
N ASP A 129 -4.06 18.00 -33.63
CA ASP A 129 -2.96 18.93 -33.83
C ASP A 129 -2.08 18.96 -32.58
N LEU A 130 -0.78 18.65 -32.74
CA LEU A 130 0.22 18.53 -31.66
C LEU A 130 1.19 19.72 -31.63
#